data_AF-A0A6N2VL10-F1
#
_entry.id   AF-A0A6N2VL10-F1
#
_cell.length_a   1.000
_cell.length_b   1.000
_cell.length_c   1.000
_cell.angle_alpha   90.00
_cell.angle_beta   90.00
_cell.angle_gamma   90.00
#
_symmetry.space_group_name_H-M   'P 1'
#
loop_
_entity.id
_entity.type
_entity.pdbx_description
1 polymer ?
#
loop_
_entity_poly.entity_id
_entity_poly.type
_entity_poly.pdbx_seq_one_letter_code
_entity_poly.pdbx_strand_id
1 'polypeptide(L)' 'MGKNLKGKSIGRGICQRKDGLYQAKVYMKGNPKPTYIYDSNLNSLRLKKSIWNL' A
#
# COMPACT_ATOMS: atom_id res chain seq x y z
N MET A 1 -11.68 -3.52 -2.43
CA MET A 1 -10.37 -3.83 -3.06
C MET A 1 -9.77 -2.53 -3.54
N GLY A 2 -8.49 -2.29 -3.29
CA GLY A 2 -7.91 -1.05 -3.79
C GLY A 2 -7.64 -1.15 -5.28
N LYS A 3 -8.02 -0.08 -5.99
CA LYS A 3 -7.92 0.07 -7.43
C LYS A 3 -6.86 1.12 -7.75
N ASN A 4 -6.28 1.04 -8.94
CA ASN A 4 -5.51 2.15 -9.49
C ASN A 4 -6.43 3.21 -10.11
N LEU A 5 -5.86 4.32 -10.59
CA LEU A 5 -6.62 5.40 -11.22
C LEU A 5 -7.35 4.96 -12.51
N LYS A 6 -6.95 3.83 -13.11
CA LYS A 6 -7.61 3.20 -14.27
C LYS A 6 -8.67 2.17 -13.87
N GLY A 7 -9.01 2.04 -12.59
CA GLY A 7 -10.00 1.08 -12.08
C GLY A 7 -9.53 -0.38 -11.99
N LYS A 8 -8.28 -0.69 -12.32
CA LYS A 8 -7.69 -2.04 -12.22
C LYS A 8 -7.41 -2.39 -10.76
N SER A 9 -7.75 -3.60 -10.35
CA SER A 9 -7.42 -4.11 -9.01
C SER A 9 -5.90 -4.21 -8.83
N ILE A 10 -5.37 -3.66 -7.73
CA ILE A 10 -3.93 -3.65 -7.44
C ILE A 10 -3.55 -4.38 -6.14
N GLY A 11 -4.54 -4.94 -5.45
CA GLY A 11 -4.37 -5.77 -4.25
C GLY A 11 -5.14 -5.25 -3.04
N ARG A 12 -5.22 -6.08 -1.99
CA ARG A 12 -5.87 -5.71 -0.73
C ARG A 12 -4.99 -4.76 0.07
N GLY A 13 -5.58 -3.69 0.60
CA GLY A 13 -4.87 -2.71 1.42
C GLY A 13 -3.81 -1.91 0.66
N ILE A 14 -3.91 -1.80 -0.67
CA ILE A 14 -3.10 -0.93 -1.52
C ILE A 14 -4.04 -0.10 -2.39
N CYS A 15 -3.91 1.22 -2.41
CA CYS A 15 -4.64 2.11 -3.34
C CYS A 15 -3.67 3.03 -4.09
N GLN A 16 -4.09 3.56 -5.23
CA GLN A 16 -3.38 4.67 -5.88
C GLN A 16 -4.06 5.98 -5.52
N ARG A 17 -3.29 6.95 -5.05
CA ARG A 17 -3.74 8.29 -4.69
C ARG A 17 -3.96 9.14 -5.96
N LYS A 18 -4.67 10.26 -5.79
CA LYS A 18 -4.92 11.22 -6.89
C LYS A 18 -3.66 11.83 -7.50
N ASP A 19 -2.57 11.87 -6.74
CA ASP A 19 -1.25 12.36 -7.14
C ASP A 19 -0.40 11.28 -7.85
N GLY A 20 -0.94 10.08 -8.06
CA GLY A 20 -0.27 8.99 -8.75
C GLY A 20 0.58 8.08 -7.85
N LEU A 21 0.86 8.48 -6.60
CA LEU A 21 1.57 7.63 -5.64
C LEU A 21 0.71 6.44 -5.20
N TYR A 22 1.33 5.29 -5.03
CA TYR A 22 0.70 4.15 -4.40
C TYR A 22 0.86 4.25 -2.87
N GLN A 23 -0.20 3.89 -2.15
CA GLN A 23 -0.24 3.84 -0.70
C GLN A 23 -0.61 2.42 -0.25
N ALA A 24 0.11 1.88 0.74
CA ALA A 24 -0.28 0.67 1.43
C ALA A 24 -0.54 0.94 2.91
N LYS A 25 -1.59 0.30 3.44
CA LYS A 25 -1.89 0.26 4.88
C LYS A 25 -1.24 -0.99 5.48
N VAL A 26 -0.44 -0.82 6.51
CA VAL A 26 0.31 -1.90 7.19
C VAL A 26 -0.01 -1.89 8.68
N TYR A 27 -0.06 -3.07 9.28
CA TYR A 27 -0.29 -3.26 10.71
C TYR A 27 0.95 -3.93 11.28
N MET A 28 1.71 -3.22 12.10
CA MET A 28 2.87 -3.79 12.77
C MET A 28 2.43 -4.45 14.06
N LYS A 29 2.98 -5.62 14.37
CA LYS A 29 2.74 -6.30 15.66
C LYS A 29 3.08 -5.35 16.82
N GLY A 30 2.18 -5.26 17.80
CA GLY A 30 2.34 -4.38 18.97
C GLY A 30 1.99 -2.91 18.74
N ASN A 31 1.68 -2.49 17.50
CA ASN A 31 1.21 -1.14 17.23
C ASN A 31 -0.31 -1.15 16.96
N PRO A 32 -1.13 -0.52 17.81
CA PRO A 32 -2.59 -0.51 17.63
C PRO A 32 -3.03 0.37 16.45
N LYS A 33 -2.15 1.29 16.00
CA LYS A 33 -2.42 2.19 14.89
C LYS A 33 -1.75 1.66 13.60
N PRO A 34 -2.45 1.71 12.45
CA PRO A 34 -1.87 1.33 11.18
C PRO A 34 -0.86 2.39 10.72
N THR A 35 0.21 1.92 10.08
CA THR A 35 1.19 2.78 9.40
C THR A 35 0.91 2.79 7.91
N TYR A 36 1.07 3.94 7.28
CA TYR A 36 0.95 4.08 5.84
C TYR A 36 2.32 4.22 5.20
N ILE A 37 2.59 3.38 4.21
CA ILE A 37 3.81 3.46 3.40
C ILE A 37 3.44 3.87 1.97
N TYR A 38 4.39 4.52 1.31
CA TYR A 38 4.18 5.14 0.00
C TYR A 38 5.30 4.78 -0.97
N ASP A 39 4.95 4.68 -2.25
CA ASP A 39 5.91 4.52 -3.33
C ASP A 39 5.31 4.98 -4.67
N SER A 40 6.13 5.48 -5.60
CA SER A 40 5.70 5.80 -6.96
C SER A 40 5.54 4.55 -7.83
N ASN A 41 6.16 3.43 -7.43
CA ASN A 41 6.07 2.15 -8.14
C ASN A 41 5.31 1.10 -7.32
N LEU A 42 4.34 0.44 -7.95
CA LEU A 42 3.49 -0.56 -7.30
C LEU A 42 4.28 -1.79 -6.80
N ASN A 43 5.30 -2.24 -7.55
CA ASN A 43 6.10 -3.40 -7.17
C ASN A 43 7.04 -3.06 -6.01
N SER A 44 7.66 -1.87 -6.03
CA SER A 44 8.45 -1.36 -4.91
C SER A 44 7.62 -1.23 -3.64
N LEU A 45 6.37 -0.74 -3.75
CA LEU A 45 5.45 -0.68 -2.61
C LEU A 45 5.11 -2.08 -2.07
N ARG A 46 4.90 -3.07 -2.94
CA ARG A 46 4.61 -4.46 -2.54
C ARG A 46 5.78 -5.09 -1.79
N LEU A 47 7.00 -4.88 -2.27
CA LEU A 47 8.22 -5.34 -1.60
C LEU A 47 8.33 -4.71 -0.20
N LYS A 48 8.21 -3.38 -0.11
CA LYS A 48 8.20 -2.66 1.18
C LYS A 48 7.10 -3.23 2.09
N LYS A 49 5.87 -3.32 1.63
CA LYS A 49 4.74 -3.86 2.40
C LYS A 49 5.04 -5.26 2.96
N SER A 50 5.70 -6.12 2.19
CA SER A 50 6.07 -7.47 2.65
C SER A 50 7.04 -7.44 3.83
N ILE A 51 8.02 -6.54 3.80
CA ILE A 51 9.01 -6.36 4.87
C ILE A 51 8.34 -5.83 6.14
N TRP A 52 7.38 -4.91 5.99
CA TRP A 52 6.70 -4.26 7.12
C TRP A 52 5.54 -5.06 7.73
N ASN A 53 5.12 -6.17 7.10
CA ASN A 53 4.05 -7.07 7.59
C ASN A 53 4.59 -8.22 8.48
N LEU A 54 5.76 -8.05 9.10
CA LEU A 54 6.29 -8.97 10.12
C LEU A 54 5.32 -9.18 11.30
#